data_AF-A0A9P4IBF8-F1
#
_entry.id   AF-A0A9P4IBF8-F1
#
_cell.length_a   1.000
_cell.length_b   1.000
_cell.length_c   1.000
_cell.angle_alpha   90.00
_cell.angle_beta   90.00
_cell.angle_gamma   90.00
#
_symmetry.space_group_name_H-M   'P 1'
#
loop_
_entity.id
_entity.type
_entity.pdbx_description
1 polymer ?
#
loop_
_entity_poly.entity_id
_entity_poly.type
_entity_poly.pdbx_seq_one_letter_code
_entity_poly.pdbx_strand_id
1 'polypeptide(L)'
;MAPEERSGSLSDADEDSSVGALDLGEDKDWEDAENDEERLTFVSFLDDATFSDLPSMLRHCKERYQFDFVTIVHQLGLDFLENVKLVNYIRNEVKSGNKAFDVNSKDVFSDDKYLQPVLEDDAVLFSLDDLPIAADKADVEQPPKQTVNYDDAIQRVSELEDKLRNLQNEYASYKHRVERTLDERWGAPTNESSAAQLSASTERRDTSYFDSYSYNDIHETMLKDTVRTDAYRDFIYDNKDLFRDKVVLDVGCGTGILSMFCAKAGASKVIAVDNSSIIEKARINVQNNNLQDIITCLHGKVEEVMLPVQKVDIIVSEWMGYCLLFEAMLPSVIWARDKYLKPDGLMVPSHCTLHIAPITDSEYVDENILFWQSVYGFDMSAMLEKIHDDVLVRQLKPENVIETTTFFELPLHSISSSELEFTKQFTVAWDKEVESVDGWAIWFDTFFLRSRDEQLPKVPASKWSGRGVAFTTGPWGKQTHWQSGVMLIDDKNQFPKPLKGHLEVKGTVEYRKREGDARALDIEIAWEVAGESSRQFKQTWFLQ
;
A
#
# COMPACT_ATOMS: atom_id res chain seq x y z
N MET A 1 -38.06 -32.70 49.41
CA MET A 1 -38.65 -31.72 50.33
C MET A 1 -37.79 -30.48 50.26
N ALA A 2 -38.30 -29.42 49.65
CA ALA A 2 -37.83 -28.05 49.90
C ALA A 2 -38.27 -27.63 51.34
N PRO A 3 -37.74 -26.55 51.94
CA PRO A 3 -37.96 -25.16 51.49
C PRO A 3 -36.67 -24.27 51.59
N GLU A 4 -36.45 -23.15 50.86
CA GLU A 4 -37.14 -21.83 50.86
C GLU A 4 -37.32 -21.24 52.29
N GLU A 5 -37.12 -19.97 52.63
CA GLU A 5 -36.56 -18.73 52.05
C GLU A 5 -36.66 -17.65 53.20
N ARG A 6 -36.11 -16.44 52.98
CA ARG A 6 -36.37 -15.15 53.70
C ARG A 6 -35.59 -14.86 55.02
N SER A 7 -35.30 -13.61 55.41
CA SER A 7 -35.15 -12.26 54.79
C SER A 7 -34.93 -11.26 55.96
N GLY A 8 -34.15 -10.18 55.75
CA GLY A 8 -34.16 -8.94 56.56
C GLY A 8 -33.08 -8.83 57.64
N SER A 9 -32.55 -7.67 58.06
CA SER A 9 -32.48 -6.30 57.53
C SER A 9 -31.77 -5.45 58.61
N LEU A 10 -30.65 -4.82 58.23
CA LEU A 10 -30.12 -3.46 58.56
C LEU A 10 -29.92 -2.90 60.00
N SER A 11 -28.79 -2.17 60.10
CA SER A 11 -28.38 -1.02 60.96
C SER A 11 -27.98 -1.30 62.41
N ASP A 12 -26.98 -0.66 63.04
CA ASP A 12 -25.89 0.29 62.70
C ASP A 12 -25.02 0.41 63.96
N ALA A 13 -23.71 0.72 63.83
CA ALA A 13 -22.94 1.64 64.71
C ALA A 13 -21.41 1.47 64.52
N ASP A 14 -20.85 2.37 63.71
CA ASP A 14 -19.63 3.17 63.87
C ASP A 14 -18.50 2.74 64.84
N GLU A 15 -17.26 2.70 64.32
CA GLU A 15 -16.17 3.53 64.86
C GLU A 15 -15.02 3.73 63.85
N ASP A 16 -14.49 4.95 63.88
CA ASP A 16 -13.72 5.70 62.89
C ASP A 16 -12.20 5.55 63.09
N SER A 17 -11.41 5.51 62.02
CA SER A 17 -10.08 6.16 62.00
C SER A 17 -9.56 6.40 60.56
N SER A 18 -9.48 7.68 60.25
CA SER A 18 -8.97 8.35 59.06
C SER A 18 -7.48 8.13 58.75
N VAL A 19 -7.12 8.05 57.45
CA VAL A 19 -6.20 9.01 56.78
C VAL A 19 -6.22 8.91 55.23
N GLY A 20 -6.76 9.96 54.57
CA GLY A 20 -6.32 10.63 53.32
C GLY A 20 -6.35 9.85 51.99
N ALA A 21 -7.42 9.83 51.20
CA ALA A 21 -7.93 10.88 50.30
C ALA A 21 -7.11 11.09 49.00
N LEU A 22 -7.51 10.42 47.90
CA LEU A 22 -7.66 11.04 46.58
C LEU A 22 -8.85 10.35 45.85
N ASP A 23 -9.66 11.20 45.25
CA ASP A 23 -11.03 11.04 44.79
C ASP A 23 -11.18 10.17 43.51
N LEU A 24 -12.09 9.20 43.56
CA LEU A 24 -12.51 8.38 42.41
C LEU A 24 -13.76 9.02 41.81
N GLY A 25 -13.57 9.92 40.86
CA GLY A 25 -14.63 10.53 40.07
C GLY A 25 -14.87 9.78 38.76
N GLU A 26 -15.96 9.02 38.76
CA GLU A 26 -16.87 8.73 37.63
C GLU A 26 -16.28 8.25 36.30
N ASP A 27 -16.54 6.96 36.05
CA ASP A 27 -16.68 6.35 34.74
C ASP A 27 -17.44 7.27 33.76
N LYS A 28 -16.78 7.66 32.68
CA LYS A 28 -17.46 7.95 31.43
C LYS A 28 -17.01 6.91 30.41
N ASP A 29 -17.99 6.08 30.07
CA ASP A 29 -18.04 5.31 28.85
C ASP A 29 -17.38 6.07 27.69
N TRP A 30 -16.53 5.36 26.96
CA TRP A 30 -16.18 5.72 25.60
C TRP A 30 -17.44 5.51 24.76
N GLU A 31 -18.36 6.48 24.83
CA GLU A 31 -19.42 6.61 23.84
C GLU A 31 -18.75 6.74 22.47
N ASP A 32 -19.27 5.95 21.54
CA ASP A 32 -18.86 5.87 20.15
C ASP A 32 -18.52 7.26 19.60
N ALA A 33 -17.27 7.46 19.20
CA ALA A 33 -16.93 8.59 18.33
C ALA A 33 -17.62 8.33 16.99
N GLU A 34 -18.85 8.83 16.88
CA GLU A 34 -19.52 9.01 15.60
C GLU A 34 -18.57 9.72 14.64
N ASN A 35 -18.69 9.36 13.38
CA ASN A 35 -17.90 9.88 12.28
C ASN A 35 -18.10 11.40 12.18
N ASP A 36 -17.27 12.20 12.86
CA ASP A 36 -17.24 13.65 12.74
C ASP A 36 -16.73 14.00 11.33
N GLU A 37 -17.64 14.02 10.37
CA GLU A 37 -17.50 14.84 9.18
C GLU A 37 -17.45 16.29 9.67
N GLU A 38 -16.24 16.87 9.79
CA GLU A 38 -16.08 18.31 10.02
C GLU A 38 -16.81 19.08 8.90
N ARG A 39 -18.03 19.52 9.18
CA ARG A 39 -18.82 20.32 8.23
C ARG A 39 -18.24 21.73 8.18
N LEU A 40 -17.42 21.98 7.17
CA LEU A 40 -16.91 23.32 6.84
C LEU A 40 -18.06 24.32 6.79
N THR A 41 -17.97 25.38 7.59
CA THR A 41 -18.98 26.44 7.66
C THR A 41 -18.41 27.72 7.05
N PHE A 42 -19.03 28.19 5.96
CA PHE A 42 -18.59 29.38 5.24
C PHE A 42 -19.30 30.63 5.79
N VAL A 43 -18.54 31.60 6.31
CA VAL A 43 -19.09 32.89 6.78
C VAL A 43 -19.13 33.90 5.61
N SER A 44 -20.21 34.66 5.45
CA SER A 44 -20.29 35.73 4.42
C SER A 44 -19.23 36.81 4.62
N PHE A 45 -18.70 37.39 3.53
CA PHE A 45 -17.73 38.47 3.61
C PHE A 45 -18.23 39.74 4.33
N LEU A 46 -19.53 40.04 4.29
CA LEU A 46 -20.08 41.38 4.60
C LEU A 46 -21.06 41.40 5.79
N ASP A 47 -21.47 40.22 6.27
CA ASP A 47 -22.31 39.99 7.44
C ASP A 47 -21.98 38.67 8.15
N ASP A 48 -22.63 38.42 9.27
CA ASP A 48 -22.40 37.24 10.11
C ASP A 48 -23.21 36.01 9.63
N ALA A 49 -23.71 35.99 8.39
CA ALA A 49 -24.46 34.85 7.86
C ALA A 49 -23.52 33.68 7.54
N THR A 50 -23.96 32.45 7.85
CA THR A 50 -23.20 31.22 7.65
C THR A 50 -23.87 30.31 6.61
N PHE A 51 -23.05 29.56 5.87
CA PHE A 51 -23.47 28.72 4.75
C PHE A 51 -22.75 27.36 4.79
N SER A 52 -23.40 26.33 4.27
CA SER A 52 -22.86 24.96 4.16
C SER A 52 -21.92 24.76 2.97
N ASP A 53 -21.90 25.70 2.01
CA ASP A 53 -21.12 25.60 0.79
C ASP A 53 -20.70 26.99 0.27
N LEU A 54 -19.53 27.05 -0.36
CA LEU A 54 -18.95 28.27 -0.93
C LEU A 54 -19.85 28.95 -2.00
N PRO A 55 -20.46 28.22 -2.97
CA PRO A 55 -21.32 28.83 -3.97
C PRO A 55 -22.53 29.57 -3.40
N SER A 56 -23.16 29.02 -2.35
CA SER A 56 -24.31 29.66 -1.69
C SER A 56 -23.91 30.93 -0.95
N MET A 57 -22.74 30.94 -0.29
CA MET A 57 -22.20 32.14 0.34
C MET A 57 -21.88 33.24 -0.68
N LEU A 58 -21.26 32.88 -1.81
CA LEU A 58 -20.94 33.81 -2.90
C LEU A 58 -22.22 34.37 -3.55
N ARG A 59 -23.26 33.55 -3.72
CA ARG A 59 -24.56 33.99 -4.25
C ARG A 59 -25.22 35.01 -3.31
N HIS A 60 -25.19 34.78 -2.00
CA HIS A 60 -25.70 35.73 -1.00
C HIS A 60 -24.96 37.07 -1.06
N CYS A 61 -23.63 37.06 -1.15
CA CYS A 61 -22.83 38.27 -1.29
C CYS A 61 -23.21 39.07 -2.56
N LYS A 62 -23.42 38.36 -3.68
CA LYS A 62 -23.81 38.96 -4.96
C LYS A 62 -25.23 39.52 -4.95
N GLU A 63 -26.20 38.82 -4.38
CA GLU A 63 -27.61 39.24 -4.39
C GLU A 63 -27.91 40.34 -3.38
N ARG A 64 -27.33 40.25 -2.17
CA ARG A 64 -27.64 41.17 -1.08
C ARG A 64 -26.79 42.43 -1.08
N TYR A 65 -25.53 42.31 -1.49
CA TYR A 65 -24.56 43.41 -1.41
C TYR A 65 -23.99 43.82 -2.77
N GLN A 66 -24.45 43.20 -3.87
CA GLN A 66 -23.90 43.41 -5.21
C GLN A 66 -22.38 43.17 -5.28
N PHE A 67 -21.85 42.35 -4.37
CA PHE A 67 -20.43 42.05 -4.25
C PHE A 67 -20.12 40.72 -4.94
N ASP A 68 -19.44 40.80 -6.10
CA ASP A 68 -19.10 39.64 -6.92
C ASP A 68 -17.61 39.30 -6.80
N PHE A 69 -17.27 38.51 -5.78
CA PHE A 69 -15.90 38.11 -5.47
C PHE A 69 -15.21 37.39 -6.64
N VAL A 70 -15.91 36.47 -7.30
CA VAL A 70 -15.38 35.70 -8.45
C VAL A 70 -15.01 36.63 -9.60
N THR A 71 -15.85 37.62 -9.90
CA THR A 71 -15.58 38.59 -10.96
C THR A 71 -14.37 39.46 -10.60
N ILE A 72 -14.21 39.87 -9.34
CA ILE A 72 -13.06 40.68 -8.88
C ILE A 72 -11.76 39.89 -9.02
N VAL A 73 -11.73 38.63 -8.57
CA VAL A 73 -10.56 37.74 -8.69
C VAL A 73 -10.14 37.58 -10.15
N HIS A 74 -11.11 37.36 -11.05
CA HIS A 74 -10.85 37.21 -12.47
C HIS A 74 -10.41 38.53 -13.14
N GLN A 75 -11.04 39.66 -12.79
CA GLN A 75 -10.68 40.97 -13.34
C GLN A 75 -9.26 41.40 -12.95
N LEU A 76 -8.85 41.10 -11.72
CA LEU A 76 -7.51 41.41 -11.24
C LEU A 76 -6.47 40.36 -11.64
N GLY A 77 -6.89 39.14 -12.01
CA GLY A 77 -5.98 38.05 -12.37
C GLY A 77 -5.07 37.67 -11.19
N LEU A 78 -5.67 37.38 -10.04
CA LEU A 78 -4.96 37.09 -8.79
C LEU A 78 -4.45 35.66 -8.73
N ASP A 79 -3.21 35.49 -8.25
CA ASP A 79 -2.70 34.17 -7.85
C ASP A 79 -3.27 33.71 -6.49
N PHE A 80 -2.98 32.47 -6.08
CA PHE A 80 -3.51 31.91 -4.83
C PHE A 80 -3.17 32.76 -3.59
N LEU A 81 -1.93 33.22 -3.47
CA LEU A 81 -1.48 34.04 -2.33
C LEU A 81 -2.14 35.43 -2.35
N GLU A 82 -2.31 36.00 -3.52
CA GLU A 82 -3.04 37.26 -3.71
C GLU A 82 -4.54 37.12 -3.37
N ASN A 83 -5.17 35.96 -3.64
CA ASN A 83 -6.54 35.67 -3.22
C ASN A 83 -6.68 35.57 -1.70
N VAL A 84 -5.71 34.92 -1.02
CA VAL A 84 -5.65 34.89 0.45
C VAL A 84 -5.54 36.30 1.03
N LYS A 85 -4.67 37.14 0.46
CA LYS A 85 -4.52 38.55 0.87
C LYS A 85 -5.81 39.35 0.66
N LEU A 86 -6.50 39.15 -0.46
CA LEU A 86 -7.78 39.82 -0.73
C LEU A 86 -8.87 39.43 0.28
N VAL A 87 -9.01 38.13 0.59
CA VAL A 87 -9.98 37.66 1.60
C VAL A 87 -9.69 38.30 2.95
N ASN A 88 -8.45 38.26 3.42
CA ASN A 88 -8.08 38.83 4.72
C ASN A 88 -8.21 40.36 4.75
N TYR A 89 -7.91 41.05 3.65
CA TYR A 89 -8.16 42.49 3.52
C TYR A 89 -9.64 42.81 3.71
N ILE A 90 -10.54 42.12 2.99
CA ILE A 90 -11.99 42.32 3.09
C ILE A 90 -12.46 42.07 4.52
N ARG A 91 -12.03 40.96 5.13
CA ARG A 91 -12.39 40.61 6.51
C ARG A 91 -11.93 41.66 7.51
N ASN A 92 -10.72 42.21 7.34
CA ASN A 92 -10.16 43.21 8.22
C ASN A 92 -10.89 44.56 8.13
N GLU A 93 -11.26 44.99 6.92
CA GLU A 93 -12.04 46.22 6.68
C GLU A 93 -13.45 46.11 7.29
N VAL A 94 -14.12 44.98 7.08
CA VAL A 94 -15.46 44.72 7.63
C VAL A 94 -15.43 44.65 9.16
N LYS A 95 -14.41 44.00 9.75
CA LYS A 95 -14.18 43.97 11.21
C LYS A 95 -13.93 45.37 11.78
N SER A 96 -13.31 46.25 11.00
CA SER A 96 -13.06 47.66 11.36
C SER A 96 -14.28 48.55 11.14
N GLY A 97 -15.41 47.99 10.69
CA GLY A 97 -16.66 48.71 10.45
C GLY A 97 -16.75 49.41 9.08
N ASN A 98 -15.76 49.22 8.21
CA ASN A 98 -15.78 49.75 6.85
C ASN A 98 -16.42 48.73 5.89
N LYS A 99 -17.63 49.04 5.40
CA LYS A 99 -18.34 48.21 4.41
C LYS A 99 -18.20 48.73 2.97
N ALA A 100 -17.43 49.79 2.76
CA ALA A 100 -17.15 50.40 1.46
C ALA A 100 -15.63 50.40 1.19
N PHE A 101 -15.04 49.21 1.20
CA PHE A 101 -13.62 49.00 0.93
C PHE A 101 -13.33 48.97 -0.59
N ASP A 102 -12.13 49.41 -0.97
CA ASP A 102 -11.71 49.50 -2.37
C ASP A 102 -10.97 48.23 -2.80
N VAL A 103 -11.50 47.56 -3.83
CA VAL A 103 -10.93 46.33 -4.40
C VAL A 103 -10.61 46.50 -5.89
N ASN A 104 -10.44 47.74 -6.35
CA ASN A 104 -10.20 48.03 -7.77
C ASN A 104 -8.72 47.90 -8.20
N SER A 105 -7.78 47.76 -7.26
CA SER A 105 -6.35 47.57 -7.56
C SER A 105 -5.70 46.59 -6.58
N LYS A 106 -4.75 45.80 -7.08
CA LYS A 106 -3.91 44.88 -6.29
C LYS A 106 -3.06 45.59 -5.24
N ASP A 107 -2.72 46.86 -5.48
CA ASP A 107 -1.83 47.61 -4.59
C ASP A 107 -2.41 47.78 -3.17
N VAL A 108 -3.75 47.80 -3.05
CA VAL A 108 -4.48 48.07 -1.80
C VAL A 108 -4.29 46.96 -0.77
N PHE A 109 -4.07 45.72 -1.24
CA PHE A 109 -3.90 44.53 -0.40
C PHE A 109 -2.56 43.81 -0.64
N SER A 110 -1.55 44.53 -1.17
CA SER A 110 -0.22 43.98 -1.45
C SER A 110 0.62 43.69 -0.19
N ASP A 111 0.32 44.37 0.92
CA ASP A 111 1.03 44.28 2.20
C ASP A 111 0.96 42.86 2.81
N ASP A 112 2.11 42.32 3.23
CA ASP A 112 2.23 40.97 3.77
C ASP A 112 1.48 40.75 5.08
N LYS A 113 1.05 41.83 5.77
CA LYS A 113 0.16 41.72 6.94
C LYS A 113 -1.15 40.98 6.64
N TYR A 114 -1.59 40.96 5.38
CA TYR A 114 -2.82 40.27 4.96
C TYR A 114 -2.61 38.77 4.67
N LEU A 115 -1.40 38.23 4.90
CA LEU A 115 -1.18 36.78 4.93
C LEU A 115 -1.63 36.16 6.26
N GLN A 116 -1.93 36.97 7.28
CA GLN A 116 -2.44 36.48 8.55
C GLN A 116 -3.97 36.37 8.49
N PRO A 117 -4.56 35.21 8.82
CA PRO A 117 -6.01 35.01 8.80
C PRO A 117 -6.69 35.89 9.84
N VAL A 118 -7.79 36.53 9.44
CA VAL A 118 -8.59 37.41 10.32
C VAL A 118 -9.66 36.63 11.10
N LEU A 119 -10.14 35.53 10.51
CA LEU A 119 -11.10 34.60 11.09
C LEU A 119 -10.38 33.27 11.37
N GLU A 120 -10.58 32.73 12.56
CA GLU A 120 -10.10 31.39 12.94
C GLU A 120 -10.92 30.35 12.16
N ASP A 121 -10.24 29.40 11.51
CA ASP A 121 -10.85 28.38 10.65
C ASP A 121 -11.71 28.91 9.49
N ASP A 122 -11.23 29.93 8.75
CA ASP A 122 -11.95 30.47 7.59
C ASP A 122 -12.01 29.45 6.44
N ALA A 123 -13.14 28.74 6.35
CA ALA A 123 -13.45 27.77 5.29
C ALA A 123 -13.22 28.32 3.87
N VAL A 124 -13.35 29.63 3.65
CA VAL A 124 -13.12 30.25 2.34
C VAL A 124 -11.66 30.12 1.91
N LEU A 125 -10.70 30.27 2.84
CA LEU A 125 -9.26 30.20 2.53
C LEU A 125 -8.84 28.79 2.07
N PHE A 126 -9.52 27.76 2.55
CA PHE A 126 -9.28 26.37 2.17
C PHE A 126 -9.93 25.96 0.84
N SER A 127 -10.90 26.74 0.35
CA SER A 127 -11.67 26.45 -0.86
C SER A 127 -11.46 27.48 -1.98
N LEU A 128 -10.36 28.26 -1.94
CA LEU A 128 -10.04 29.24 -2.98
C LEU A 128 -9.74 28.61 -4.34
N ASP A 129 -9.27 27.36 -4.36
CA ASP A 129 -9.02 26.62 -5.60
C ASP A 129 -10.31 26.16 -6.30
N ASP A 130 -11.43 26.13 -5.58
CA ASP A 130 -12.75 25.66 -6.06
C ASP A 130 -13.67 26.79 -6.52
N LEU A 131 -13.13 28.00 -6.80
CA LEU A 131 -13.94 29.13 -7.22
C LEU A 131 -14.63 28.87 -8.58
N PRO A 132 -15.95 29.12 -8.70
CA PRO A 132 -16.66 28.90 -9.95
C PRO A 132 -16.10 29.76 -11.09
N ILE A 133 -15.81 29.16 -12.24
CA ILE A 133 -15.43 29.91 -13.44
C ILE A 133 -16.64 30.74 -13.88
N ALA A 134 -16.46 32.06 -14.03
CA ALA A 134 -17.54 32.97 -14.38
C ALA A 134 -18.11 32.64 -15.77
N ALA A 135 -19.26 31.95 -15.79
CA ALA A 135 -20.08 31.78 -16.98
C ALA A 135 -20.80 33.09 -17.30
N ASP A 136 -20.60 33.62 -18.52
CA ASP A 136 -21.34 34.74 -19.06
C ASP A 136 -22.86 34.51 -18.93
N LYS A 137 -23.52 35.40 -18.21
CA LYS A 137 -24.99 35.44 -18.11
C LYS A 137 -25.57 36.17 -19.33
N ALA A 138 -26.34 35.45 -20.14
CA ALA A 138 -27.47 36.01 -20.87
C ALA A 138 -28.66 35.05 -20.73
N ASP A 139 -29.85 35.65 -20.65
CA ASP A 139 -31.06 35.13 -20.01
C ASP A 139 -31.69 33.85 -20.60
N VAL A 140 -32.44 33.18 -19.73
CA VAL A 140 -33.29 32.02 -20.02
C VAL A 140 -34.48 32.43 -20.89
N GLU A 141 -34.43 32.13 -22.18
CA GLU A 141 -35.63 31.89 -23.01
C GLU A 141 -35.33 30.83 -24.08
N GLN A 142 -36.04 29.69 -23.98
CA GLN A 142 -36.21 28.54 -24.90
C GLN A 142 -35.02 28.06 -25.76
N PRO A 143 -34.75 26.73 -25.84
CA PRO A 143 -33.54 26.23 -26.46
C PRO A 143 -33.58 26.39 -27.99
N PRO A 144 -32.67 27.16 -28.63
CA PRO A 144 -32.34 26.93 -30.02
C PRO A 144 -31.16 25.97 -30.07
N LYS A 145 -31.27 24.95 -30.94
CA LYS A 145 -30.22 23.98 -31.23
C LYS A 145 -28.86 24.67 -31.39
N GLN A 146 -27.94 24.47 -30.45
CA GLN A 146 -26.52 24.80 -30.65
C GLN A 146 -25.73 23.50 -30.79
N THR A 147 -25.17 23.36 -31.98
CA THR A 147 -24.12 22.43 -32.36
C THR A 147 -23.00 22.44 -31.34
N VAL A 148 -22.73 21.28 -30.74
CA VAL A 148 -21.52 21.05 -29.93
C VAL A 148 -20.32 21.41 -30.80
N ASN A 149 -19.51 22.36 -30.35
CA ASN A 149 -18.26 22.68 -31.03
C ASN A 149 -17.25 21.57 -30.69
N TYR A 150 -17.25 20.54 -31.53
CA TYR A 150 -16.41 19.35 -31.38
C TYR A 150 -14.93 19.71 -31.27
N ASP A 151 -14.49 20.82 -31.88
CA ASP A 151 -13.08 21.20 -31.91
C ASP A 151 -12.51 21.53 -30.52
N ASP A 152 -13.30 22.17 -29.63
CA ASP A 152 -12.84 22.58 -28.30
C ASP A 152 -12.83 21.40 -27.31
N ALA A 153 -13.81 20.49 -27.45
CA ALA A 153 -13.85 19.24 -26.70
C ALA A 153 -12.73 18.28 -27.16
N ILE A 154 -12.45 18.21 -28.47
CA ILE A 154 -11.33 17.43 -29.03
C ILE A 154 -9.99 18.02 -28.56
N GLN A 155 -9.86 19.34 -28.53
CA GLN A 155 -8.66 20.00 -28.03
C GLN A 155 -8.43 19.73 -26.54
N ARG A 156 -9.51 19.74 -25.73
CA ARG A 156 -9.42 19.43 -24.30
C ARG A 156 -9.09 17.97 -24.02
N VAL A 157 -9.64 17.04 -24.81
CA VAL A 157 -9.31 15.61 -24.73
C VAL A 157 -7.85 15.39 -25.15
N SER A 158 -7.40 16.02 -26.22
CA SER A 158 -5.99 15.97 -26.65
C SER A 158 -5.04 16.51 -25.57
N GLU A 159 -5.37 17.64 -24.94
CA GLU A 159 -4.56 18.20 -23.85
C GLU A 159 -4.52 17.28 -22.61
N LEU A 160 -5.63 16.61 -22.29
CA LEU A 160 -5.70 15.67 -21.18
C LEU A 160 -4.94 14.37 -21.50
N GLU A 161 -5.04 13.88 -22.72
CA GLU A 161 -4.25 12.73 -23.20
C GLU A 161 -2.76 13.05 -23.21
N ASP A 162 -2.35 14.24 -23.61
CA ASP A 162 -0.95 14.67 -23.58
C ASP A 162 -0.44 14.84 -22.14
N LYS A 163 -1.28 15.35 -21.22
CA LYS A 163 -0.95 15.39 -19.79
C LYS A 163 -0.84 14.00 -19.18
N LEU A 164 -1.76 13.10 -19.50
CA LEU A 164 -1.73 11.71 -19.03
C LEU A 164 -0.46 11.01 -19.53
N ARG A 165 -0.14 11.19 -20.82
CA ARG A 165 1.06 10.64 -21.46
C ARG A 165 2.33 11.22 -20.84
N ASN A 166 2.36 12.52 -20.55
CA ASN A 166 3.50 13.15 -19.86
C ASN A 166 3.66 12.63 -18.42
N LEU A 167 2.57 12.48 -17.66
CA LEU A 167 2.59 11.90 -16.32
C LEU A 167 3.02 10.42 -16.35
N GLN A 168 2.53 9.64 -17.31
CA GLN A 168 2.96 8.27 -17.52
C GLN A 168 4.43 8.19 -17.93
N ASN A 169 4.92 9.09 -18.78
CA ASN A 169 6.33 9.17 -19.16
C ASN A 169 7.22 9.66 -18.01
N GLU A 170 6.76 10.58 -17.17
CA GLU A 170 7.47 11.00 -15.96
C GLU A 170 7.50 9.88 -14.92
N TYR A 171 6.39 9.16 -14.75
CA TYR A 171 6.32 8.00 -13.86
C TYR A 171 7.18 6.85 -14.38
N ALA A 172 7.18 6.58 -15.69
CA ALA A 172 8.05 5.62 -16.33
C ALA A 172 9.52 6.05 -16.20
N SER A 173 9.83 7.33 -16.42
CA SER A 173 11.19 7.87 -16.23
C SER A 173 11.63 7.84 -14.77
N TYR A 174 10.71 8.01 -13.82
CA TYR A 174 10.96 7.90 -12.39
C TYR A 174 11.19 6.45 -11.99
N LYS A 175 10.32 5.53 -12.42
CA LYS A 175 10.48 4.09 -12.25
C LYS A 175 11.80 3.63 -12.86
N HIS A 176 12.10 4.04 -14.08
CA HIS A 176 13.33 3.69 -14.78
C HIS A 176 14.56 4.37 -14.15
N ARG A 177 14.42 5.53 -13.51
CA ARG A 177 15.50 6.12 -12.69
C ARG A 177 15.70 5.36 -11.38
N VAL A 178 14.64 4.88 -10.74
CA VAL A 178 14.72 4.07 -9.53
C VAL A 178 15.34 2.72 -9.85
N GLU A 179 14.86 2.05 -10.91
CA GLU A 179 15.46 0.84 -11.49
C GLU A 179 16.89 1.07 -11.91
N ARG A 180 17.22 2.16 -12.60
CA ARG A 180 18.60 2.45 -12.99
C ARG A 180 19.50 2.82 -11.80
N THR A 181 18.95 3.40 -10.73
CA THR A 181 19.69 3.63 -9.48
C THR A 181 19.92 2.31 -8.72
N LEU A 182 19.04 1.32 -8.91
CA LEU A 182 19.21 -0.06 -8.45
C LEU A 182 20.22 -0.80 -9.35
N ASP A 183 20.09 -0.77 -10.67
CA ASP A 183 20.96 -1.43 -11.66
C ASP A 183 22.38 -0.84 -11.69
N GLU A 184 22.56 0.49 -11.64
CA GLU A 184 23.87 1.14 -11.53
C GLU A 184 24.58 0.79 -10.22
N ARG A 185 23.84 0.35 -9.19
CA ARG A 185 24.40 -0.17 -7.92
C ARG A 185 24.70 -1.68 -7.97
N TRP A 186 24.04 -2.45 -8.83
CA TRP A 186 24.27 -3.89 -9.03
C TRP A 186 25.34 -4.21 -10.10
N GLY A 187 25.63 -3.28 -11.01
CA GLY A 187 26.52 -3.50 -12.16
C GLY A 187 27.99 -3.09 -11.96
N ALA A 188 28.83 -3.99 -11.46
CA ALA A 188 30.28 -3.95 -11.75
C ALA A 188 30.82 -5.37 -12.03
N PRO A 189 31.43 -5.64 -13.20
CA PRO A 189 31.96 -6.96 -13.50
C PRO A 189 33.42 -7.07 -13.07
N THR A 190 33.80 -8.19 -12.46
CA THR A 190 35.19 -8.69 -12.55
C THR A 190 35.22 -10.19 -12.69
N ASN A 191 35.87 -10.63 -13.77
CA ASN A 191 36.21 -12.01 -14.09
C ASN A 191 37.14 -12.67 -13.06
N GLU A 192 36.96 -13.99 -12.95
CA GLU A 192 37.87 -15.06 -12.47
C GLU A 192 38.03 -15.38 -10.95
N SER A 193 37.35 -16.49 -10.59
CA SER A 193 37.61 -17.59 -9.64
C SER A 193 37.96 -17.37 -8.15
N SER A 194 37.08 -17.88 -7.27
CA SER A 194 37.28 -18.95 -6.26
C SER A 194 36.25 -18.84 -5.12
N ALA A 195 36.01 -19.92 -4.36
CA ALA A 195 34.96 -20.02 -3.33
C ALA A 195 35.00 -18.94 -2.22
N ALA A 196 36.15 -18.30 -1.99
CA ALA A 196 36.28 -17.16 -1.05
C ALA A 196 35.73 -15.84 -1.61
N GLN A 197 35.64 -15.69 -2.94
CA GLN A 197 34.96 -14.55 -3.57
C GLN A 197 33.44 -14.72 -3.55
N LEU A 198 32.93 -15.95 -3.60
CA LEU A 198 31.48 -16.22 -3.50
C LEU A 198 30.93 -15.80 -2.14
N SER A 199 31.66 -16.06 -1.04
CA SER A 199 31.27 -15.56 0.28
C SER A 199 31.36 -14.03 0.33
N ALA A 200 32.42 -13.43 -0.20
CA ALA A 200 32.61 -11.98 -0.22
C ALA A 200 31.61 -11.24 -1.15
N SER A 201 31.18 -11.84 -2.26
CA SER A 201 30.16 -11.30 -3.16
C SER A 201 28.78 -11.40 -2.54
N THR A 202 28.49 -12.52 -1.86
CA THR A 202 27.26 -12.69 -1.09
C THR A 202 27.20 -11.67 0.06
N GLU A 203 28.29 -11.49 0.82
CA GLU A 203 28.38 -10.48 1.87
C GLU A 203 28.20 -9.04 1.35
N ARG A 204 28.80 -8.70 0.21
CA ARG A 204 28.63 -7.38 -0.42
C ARG A 204 27.19 -7.13 -0.88
N ARG A 205 26.51 -8.13 -1.45
CA ARG A 205 25.11 -8.00 -1.88
C ARG A 205 24.14 -7.98 -0.70
N ASP A 206 24.39 -8.77 0.34
CA ASP A 206 23.68 -8.67 1.61
C ASP A 206 23.82 -7.25 2.20
N THR A 207 25.03 -6.69 2.18
CA THR A 207 25.27 -5.32 2.65
C THR A 207 24.47 -4.31 1.82
N SER A 208 24.49 -4.42 0.48
CA SER A 208 23.71 -3.56 -0.43
C SER A 208 22.20 -3.64 -0.17
N TYR A 209 21.69 -4.85 0.10
CA TYR A 209 20.31 -5.07 0.50
C TYR A 209 19.99 -4.34 1.82
N PHE A 210 20.75 -4.57 2.90
CA PHE A 210 20.46 -3.88 4.17
C PHE A 210 20.64 -2.36 4.11
N ASP A 211 21.56 -1.88 3.26
CA ASP A 211 21.76 -0.46 3.01
C ASP A 211 20.56 0.17 2.30
N SER A 212 19.88 -0.54 1.38
CA SER A 212 18.68 -0.01 0.72
C SER A 212 17.54 0.25 1.72
N TYR A 213 17.43 -0.58 2.76
CA TYR A 213 16.48 -0.44 3.86
C TYR A 213 16.85 0.61 4.91
N SER A 214 18.00 1.30 4.79
CA SER A 214 18.37 2.39 5.71
C SER A 214 17.69 3.73 5.39
N TYR A 215 17.18 3.87 4.15
CA TYR A 215 16.58 5.10 3.62
C TYR A 215 15.08 5.18 3.92
N ASN A 216 14.54 6.41 4.02
CA ASN A 216 13.14 6.62 4.40
C ASN A 216 12.15 6.14 3.33
N ASP A 217 12.49 6.30 2.06
CA ASP A 217 11.54 6.18 0.93
C ASP A 217 10.93 4.76 0.81
N ILE A 218 11.72 3.71 1.10
CA ILE A 218 11.22 2.34 1.10
C ILE A 218 10.25 2.09 2.27
N HIS A 219 10.58 2.59 3.46
CA HIS A 219 9.70 2.48 4.63
C HIS A 219 8.42 3.30 4.48
N GLU A 220 8.50 4.46 3.82
CA GLU A 220 7.31 5.26 3.50
C GLU A 220 6.38 4.51 2.56
N THR A 221 6.92 3.89 1.50
CA THR A 221 6.15 3.04 0.57
C THR A 221 5.46 1.90 1.31
N MET A 222 6.20 1.20 2.17
CA MET A 222 5.69 0.10 2.98
C MET A 222 4.61 0.53 3.99
N LEU A 223 4.79 1.68 4.65
CA LEU A 223 3.83 2.21 5.63
C LEU A 223 2.56 2.78 4.96
N LYS A 224 2.68 3.34 3.76
CA LYS A 224 1.53 3.80 2.95
C LYS A 224 0.75 2.66 2.31
N ASP A 225 1.31 1.46 2.23
CA ASP A 225 0.57 0.25 1.89
C ASP A 225 -0.39 -0.12 3.04
N THR A 226 -1.59 0.45 2.95
CA THR A 226 -2.69 0.22 3.89
C THR A 226 -3.12 -1.24 3.94
N VAL A 227 -3.17 -1.95 2.80
CA VAL A 227 -3.59 -3.36 2.78
C VAL A 227 -2.65 -4.21 3.63
N ARG A 228 -1.35 -4.01 3.46
CA ARG A 228 -0.32 -4.66 4.26
C ARG A 228 -0.43 -4.28 5.73
N THR A 229 -0.31 -2.99 6.02
CA THR A 229 -0.10 -2.51 7.40
C THR A 229 -1.36 -2.68 8.25
N ASP A 230 -2.54 -2.47 7.66
CA ASP A 230 -3.82 -2.69 8.32
C ASP A 230 -4.04 -4.17 8.60
N ALA A 231 -3.69 -5.09 7.68
CA ALA A 231 -3.89 -6.52 7.93
C ALA A 231 -3.14 -7.03 9.17
N TYR A 232 -1.89 -6.60 9.37
CA TYR A 232 -1.15 -6.91 10.60
C TYR A 232 -1.79 -6.23 11.82
N ARG A 233 -2.09 -4.94 11.73
CA ARG A 233 -2.70 -4.17 12.83
C ARG A 233 -4.00 -4.81 13.28
N ASP A 234 -4.91 -5.07 12.34
CA ASP A 234 -6.26 -5.57 12.58
C ASP A 234 -6.18 -6.99 13.16
N PHE A 235 -5.32 -7.85 12.63
CA PHE A 235 -5.09 -9.16 13.27
C PHE A 235 -4.60 -9.01 14.71
N ILE A 236 -3.62 -8.14 14.97
CA ILE A 236 -3.06 -7.95 16.31
C ILE A 236 -4.10 -7.34 17.27
N TYR A 237 -4.91 -6.38 16.82
CA TYR A 237 -5.86 -5.64 17.66
C TYR A 237 -7.19 -6.37 17.85
N ASP A 238 -7.69 -7.10 16.86
CA ASP A 238 -8.92 -7.90 16.96
C ASP A 238 -8.68 -9.18 17.77
N ASN A 239 -7.40 -9.54 17.99
CA ASN A 239 -6.99 -10.74 18.71
C ASN A 239 -6.07 -10.43 19.89
N LYS A 240 -6.28 -9.30 20.58
CA LYS A 240 -5.50 -8.90 21.78
C LYS A 240 -5.40 -9.98 22.85
N ASP A 241 -6.39 -10.87 22.94
CA ASP A 241 -6.37 -12.03 23.83
C ASP A 241 -5.19 -12.99 23.55
N LEU A 242 -4.74 -13.07 22.30
CA LEU A 242 -3.58 -13.87 21.91
C LEU A 242 -2.25 -13.21 22.30
N PHE A 243 -2.18 -11.87 22.34
CA PHE A 243 -0.95 -11.11 22.58
C PHE A 243 -0.75 -10.72 24.05
N ARG A 244 -1.83 -10.61 24.83
CA ARG A 244 -1.77 -10.20 26.24
C ARG A 244 -0.80 -11.09 27.04
N ASP A 245 0.09 -10.44 27.78
CA ASP A 245 1.11 -11.06 28.63
C ASP A 245 2.12 -11.95 27.89
N LYS A 246 2.14 -11.94 26.55
CA LYS A 246 3.05 -12.75 25.73
C LYS A 246 4.38 -12.07 25.43
N VAL A 247 5.40 -12.90 25.18
CA VAL A 247 6.68 -12.47 24.63
C VAL A 247 6.64 -12.61 23.11
N VAL A 248 6.83 -11.50 22.40
CA VAL A 248 6.76 -11.43 20.93
C VAL A 248 8.15 -11.17 20.35
N LEU A 249 8.50 -11.84 19.25
CA LEU A 249 9.67 -11.53 18.42
C LEU A 249 9.20 -10.93 17.09
N ASP A 250 9.69 -9.74 16.76
CA ASP A 250 9.50 -9.07 15.48
C ASP A 250 10.78 -9.21 14.65
N VAL A 251 10.75 -10.03 13.59
CA VAL A 251 11.91 -10.34 12.74
C VAL A 251 11.89 -9.45 11.51
N GLY A 252 12.93 -8.60 11.36
CA GLY A 252 12.98 -7.54 10.35
C GLY A 252 12.04 -6.40 10.72
N CYS A 253 12.19 -5.86 11.92
CA CYS A 253 11.21 -4.92 12.46
C CYS A 253 11.16 -3.57 11.73
N GLY A 254 12.16 -3.24 10.91
CA GLY A 254 12.25 -1.99 10.16
C GLY A 254 12.09 -0.77 11.07
N THR A 255 11.04 0.02 10.85
CA THR A 255 10.70 1.20 11.66
C THR A 255 10.15 0.90 13.05
N GLY A 256 9.87 -0.37 13.37
CA GLY A 256 9.29 -0.83 14.63
C GLY A 256 7.75 -0.80 14.68
N ILE A 257 7.08 -0.56 13.55
CA ILE A 257 5.61 -0.41 13.52
C ILE A 257 4.85 -1.65 14.03
N LEU A 258 5.24 -2.86 13.60
CA LEU A 258 4.60 -4.10 14.03
C LEU A 258 4.86 -4.39 15.50
N SER A 259 6.09 -4.13 15.97
CA SER A 259 6.44 -4.16 17.38
C SER A 259 5.56 -3.25 18.23
N MET A 260 5.28 -2.02 17.76
CA MET A 260 4.40 -1.08 18.46
C MET A 260 2.94 -1.55 18.50
N PHE A 261 2.43 -2.18 17.44
CA PHE A 261 1.10 -2.82 17.47
C PHE A 261 1.05 -3.94 18.51
N CYS A 262 2.07 -4.80 18.56
CA CYS A 262 2.14 -5.89 19.55
C CYS A 262 2.17 -5.36 20.99
N ALA A 263 2.96 -4.32 21.26
CA ALA A 263 3.02 -3.69 22.58
C ALA A 263 1.67 -3.08 22.98
N LYS A 264 1.01 -2.34 22.06
CA LYS A 264 -0.34 -1.79 22.29
C LYS A 264 -1.43 -2.86 22.45
N ALA A 265 -1.21 -4.06 21.91
CA ALA A 265 -2.10 -5.21 22.12
C ALA A 265 -1.94 -5.89 23.48
N GLY A 266 -0.96 -5.46 24.30
CA GLY A 266 -0.74 -5.96 25.66
C GLY A 266 0.35 -7.01 25.79
N ALA A 267 1.24 -7.15 24.79
CA ALA A 267 2.43 -7.99 24.93
C ALA A 267 3.25 -7.57 26.16
N SER A 268 3.68 -8.54 26.97
CA SER A 268 4.51 -8.26 28.16
C SER A 268 5.93 -7.85 27.76
N LYS A 269 6.39 -8.31 26.60
CA LYS A 269 7.68 -7.94 26.03
C LYS A 269 7.67 -8.14 24.52
N VAL A 270 8.27 -7.19 23.79
CA VAL A 270 8.50 -7.32 22.34
C VAL A 270 10.00 -7.20 22.09
N ILE A 271 10.56 -8.12 21.31
CA ILE A 271 11.96 -8.09 20.90
C ILE A 271 11.98 -7.82 19.40
N ALA A 272 12.44 -6.63 19.03
CA ALA A 272 12.46 -6.14 17.66
C ALA A 272 13.88 -6.31 17.10
N VAL A 273 14.05 -7.10 16.05
CA VAL A 273 15.36 -7.39 15.46
C VAL A 273 15.40 -6.88 14.02
N ASP A 274 16.42 -6.10 13.69
CA ASP A 274 16.71 -5.71 12.31
C ASP A 274 18.23 -5.57 12.12
N ASN A 275 18.73 -5.92 10.93
CA ASN A 275 20.15 -5.81 10.60
C ASN A 275 20.51 -4.46 9.96
N SER A 276 19.53 -3.73 9.43
CA SER A 276 19.74 -2.39 8.87
C SER A 276 19.88 -1.33 9.97
N SER A 277 20.56 -0.24 9.65
CA SER A 277 20.72 0.92 10.56
C SER A 277 19.41 1.64 10.89
N ILE A 278 18.31 1.31 10.18
CA ILE A 278 16.95 1.76 10.50
C ILE A 278 16.55 1.47 11.94
N ILE A 279 17.13 0.44 12.56
CA ILE A 279 16.89 0.06 13.96
C ILE A 279 17.14 1.22 14.94
N GLU A 280 18.04 2.15 14.63
CA GLU A 280 18.24 3.35 15.45
C GLU A 280 17.02 4.27 15.41
N LYS A 281 16.40 4.44 14.23
CA LYS A 281 15.13 5.17 14.11
C LYS A 281 13.99 4.41 14.78
N ALA A 282 13.98 3.08 14.70
CA ALA A 282 13.00 2.27 15.42
C ALA A 282 13.07 2.51 16.93
N ARG A 283 14.28 2.55 17.52
CA ARG A 283 14.46 2.91 18.94
C ARG A 283 13.89 4.27 19.28
N ILE A 284 14.15 5.27 18.44
CA ILE A 284 13.61 6.63 18.63
C ILE A 284 12.08 6.63 18.51
N ASN A 285 11.51 5.94 17.52
CA ASN A 285 10.06 5.80 17.35
C ASN A 285 9.41 5.15 18.57
N VAL A 286 10.01 4.07 19.08
CA VAL A 286 9.55 3.39 20.30
C VAL A 286 9.57 4.33 21.51
N GLN A 287 10.64 5.10 21.69
CA GLN A 287 10.75 6.08 22.79
C GLN A 287 9.74 7.22 22.65
N ASN A 288 9.56 7.78 21.45
CA ASN A 288 8.59 8.84 21.18
C ASN A 288 7.15 8.40 21.49
N ASN A 289 6.87 7.10 21.45
CA ASN A 289 5.56 6.52 21.77
C ASN A 289 5.48 5.94 23.20
N ASN A 290 6.50 6.15 24.04
CA ASN A 290 6.57 5.68 25.42
C ASN A 290 6.49 4.14 25.56
N LEU A 291 7.06 3.40 24.60
CA LEU A 291 7.01 1.93 24.56
C LEU A 291 8.36 1.26 24.86
N GLN A 292 9.37 2.02 25.25
CA GLN A 292 10.74 1.53 25.49
C GLN A 292 10.86 0.49 26.62
N ASP A 293 9.91 0.50 27.57
CA ASP A 293 9.92 -0.45 28.69
C ASP A 293 9.37 -1.84 28.27
N ILE A 294 8.66 -1.90 27.14
CA ILE A 294 8.07 -3.14 26.59
C ILE A 294 8.89 -3.64 25.40
N ILE A 295 9.35 -2.74 24.52
CA ILE A 295 10.01 -3.07 23.26
C ILE A 295 11.53 -2.93 23.39
N THR A 296 12.25 -4.02 23.13
CA THR A 296 13.72 -4.06 23.07
C THR A 296 14.20 -4.21 21.63
N CYS A 297 14.88 -3.20 21.08
CA CYS A 297 15.42 -3.22 19.72
C CYS A 297 16.87 -3.73 19.66
N LEU A 298 17.12 -4.79 18.91
CA LEU A 298 18.43 -5.42 18.70
C LEU A 298 18.90 -5.19 17.26
N HIS A 299 20.11 -4.68 17.11
CA HIS A 299 20.74 -4.49 15.79
C HIS A 299 21.57 -5.72 15.43
N GLY A 300 21.25 -6.36 14.31
CA GLY A 300 22.01 -7.48 13.75
C GLY A 300 21.12 -8.47 13.01
N LYS A 301 21.75 -9.46 12.34
CA LYS A 301 21.03 -10.59 11.75
C LYS A 301 20.38 -11.43 12.85
N VAL A 302 19.15 -11.91 12.61
CA VAL A 302 18.42 -12.70 13.62
C VAL A 302 19.19 -13.95 14.04
N GLU A 303 19.99 -14.49 13.12
CA GLU A 303 20.88 -15.65 13.29
C GLU A 303 22.01 -15.40 14.30
N GLU A 304 22.46 -14.15 14.40
CA GLU A 304 23.66 -13.74 15.12
C GLU A 304 23.35 -13.10 16.48
N VAL A 305 22.17 -12.46 16.61
CA VAL A 305 21.76 -11.84 17.87
C VAL A 305 21.33 -12.88 18.91
N MET A 306 21.68 -12.61 20.17
CA MET A 306 21.17 -13.38 21.31
C MET A 306 19.97 -12.68 21.92
N LEU A 307 18.81 -13.34 21.88
CA LEU A 307 17.61 -12.81 22.52
C LEU A 307 17.76 -12.87 24.05
N PRO A 308 17.21 -11.89 24.79
CA PRO A 308 17.22 -11.88 26.26
C PRO A 308 16.25 -12.91 26.89
N VAL A 309 15.80 -13.90 26.12
CA VAL A 309 14.85 -14.96 26.49
C VAL A 309 15.22 -16.26 25.76
N GLN A 310 14.86 -17.41 26.34
CA GLN A 310 15.10 -18.71 25.67
C GLN A 310 14.09 -18.99 24.55
N LYS A 311 12.82 -18.61 24.77
CA LYS A 311 11.71 -18.88 23.87
C LYS A 311 10.72 -17.70 23.83
N VAL A 312 10.01 -17.55 22.72
CA VAL A 312 8.96 -16.55 22.49
C VAL A 312 7.63 -17.24 22.19
N ASP A 313 6.53 -16.59 22.55
CA ASP A 313 5.18 -17.09 22.32
C ASP A 313 4.70 -16.84 20.88
N ILE A 314 5.10 -15.71 20.29
CA ILE A 314 4.65 -15.28 18.98
C ILE A 314 5.85 -14.76 18.18
N ILE A 315 5.91 -15.13 16.90
CA ILE A 315 6.78 -14.47 15.91
C ILE A 315 5.89 -13.69 14.96
N VAL A 316 6.13 -12.38 14.88
CA VAL A 316 5.56 -11.49 13.88
C VAL A 316 6.67 -11.13 12.90
N SER A 317 6.40 -11.18 11.61
CA SER A 317 7.38 -10.75 10.61
C SER A 317 6.68 -10.42 9.31
N GLU A 318 7.09 -9.32 8.69
CA GLU A 318 6.81 -9.02 7.30
C GLU A 318 8.07 -9.36 6.51
N TRP A 319 8.04 -10.53 5.87
CA TRP A 319 9.17 -11.15 5.19
C TRP A 319 8.93 -11.33 3.69
N MET A 320 7.74 -11.00 3.22
CA MET A 320 7.27 -11.35 1.89
C MET A 320 7.97 -10.45 0.87
N GLY A 321 8.55 -11.07 -0.16
CA GLY A 321 9.12 -10.34 -1.30
C GLY A 321 8.21 -10.36 -2.53
N TYR A 322 8.69 -9.79 -3.64
CA TYR A 322 8.04 -9.97 -4.94
C TYR A 322 7.94 -11.46 -5.29
N CYS A 323 6.84 -11.87 -5.92
CA CYS A 323 6.53 -13.28 -6.15
C CYS A 323 6.65 -14.14 -4.86
N LEU A 324 6.37 -13.53 -3.70
CA LEU A 324 6.47 -14.04 -2.32
C LEU A 324 7.89 -14.31 -1.80
N LEU A 325 8.77 -14.92 -2.61
CA LEU A 325 10.05 -15.47 -2.16
C LEU A 325 11.30 -14.71 -2.64
N PHE A 326 11.14 -13.67 -3.45
CA PHE A 326 12.26 -12.78 -3.80
C PHE A 326 12.83 -12.08 -2.56
N GLU A 327 14.10 -11.68 -2.61
CA GLU A 327 14.88 -11.14 -1.48
C GLU A 327 15.12 -12.11 -0.31
N ALA A 328 14.58 -13.33 -0.35
CA ALA A 328 14.97 -14.48 0.49
C ALA A 328 15.03 -14.22 2.02
N MET A 329 14.07 -13.50 2.59
CA MET A 329 14.00 -13.29 4.05
C MET A 329 13.34 -14.45 4.83
N LEU A 330 12.45 -15.22 4.20
CA LEU A 330 11.76 -16.35 4.85
C LEU A 330 12.69 -17.39 5.52
N PRO A 331 13.86 -17.77 4.97
CA PRO A 331 14.83 -18.62 5.66
C PRO A 331 15.22 -18.12 7.06
N SER A 332 15.40 -16.81 7.23
CA SER A 332 15.74 -16.19 8.53
C SER A 332 14.57 -16.28 9.52
N VAL A 333 13.34 -16.11 9.03
CA VAL A 333 12.12 -16.29 9.83
C VAL A 333 11.95 -17.76 10.26
N ILE A 334 12.20 -18.71 9.36
CA ILE A 334 12.19 -20.16 9.66
C ILE A 334 13.26 -20.49 10.72
N TRP A 335 14.47 -19.94 10.59
CA TRP A 335 15.53 -20.12 11.59
C TRP A 335 15.10 -19.59 12.97
N ALA A 336 14.49 -18.39 13.00
CA ALA A 336 14.00 -17.79 14.23
C ALA A 336 12.87 -18.61 14.86
N ARG A 337 11.96 -19.15 14.04
CA ARG A 337 10.91 -20.08 14.47
C ARG A 337 11.49 -21.31 15.13
N ASP A 338 12.37 -22.02 14.43
CA ASP A 338 12.91 -23.30 14.90
C ASP A 338 13.74 -23.11 16.18
N LYS A 339 14.48 -22.01 16.28
CA LYS A 339 15.30 -21.71 17.46
C LYS A 339 14.47 -21.17 18.63
N TYR A 340 13.63 -20.16 18.40
CA TYR A 340 13.05 -19.34 19.47
C TYR A 340 11.56 -19.53 19.69
N LEU A 341 10.77 -20.02 18.73
CA LEU A 341 9.33 -20.21 18.97
C LEU A 341 9.08 -21.38 19.92
N LYS A 342 8.09 -21.24 20.81
CA LYS A 342 7.55 -22.34 21.62
C LYS A 342 6.81 -23.36 20.72
N PRO A 343 6.67 -24.64 21.15
CA PRO A 343 5.96 -25.65 20.36
C PRO A 343 4.51 -25.25 20.00
N ASP A 344 3.82 -24.59 20.91
CA ASP A 344 2.47 -24.05 20.79
C ASP A 344 2.44 -22.57 20.35
N GLY A 345 3.58 -22.03 19.95
CA GLY A 345 3.71 -20.63 19.55
C GLY A 345 3.05 -20.32 18.20
N LEU A 346 2.72 -19.05 18.02
CA LEU A 346 2.00 -18.53 16.87
C LEU A 346 2.94 -17.84 15.87
N MET A 347 2.77 -18.15 14.59
CA MET A 347 3.36 -17.39 13.47
C MET A 347 2.35 -16.37 12.94
N VAL A 348 2.80 -15.13 12.73
CA VAL A 348 2.01 -14.02 12.21
C VAL A 348 2.77 -13.37 11.05
N PRO A 349 2.36 -13.60 9.78
CA PRO A 349 1.23 -14.39 9.33
C PRO A 349 1.44 -15.90 9.57
N SER A 350 0.38 -16.68 9.38
CA SER A 350 0.37 -18.13 9.63
C SER A 350 0.56 -18.97 8.35
N HIS A 351 0.06 -18.47 7.22
CA HIS A 351 0.10 -19.13 5.92
C HIS A 351 0.22 -18.11 4.80
N CYS A 352 0.84 -18.51 3.71
CA CYS A 352 0.73 -17.83 2.42
C CYS A 352 0.36 -18.85 1.34
N THR A 353 -0.31 -18.40 0.28
CA THR A 353 -0.58 -19.22 -0.91
C THR A 353 -0.08 -18.53 -2.16
N LEU A 354 0.48 -19.30 -3.09
CA LEU A 354 0.90 -18.85 -4.40
C LEU A 354 -0.09 -19.27 -5.46
N HIS A 355 -0.45 -18.31 -6.30
CA HIS A 355 -1.41 -18.47 -7.39
C HIS A 355 -0.73 -18.21 -8.72
N ILE A 356 -1.20 -18.91 -9.75
CA ILE A 356 -0.75 -18.73 -11.14
C ILE A 356 -1.96 -18.56 -12.04
N ALA A 357 -1.81 -17.75 -13.09
CA ALA A 357 -2.78 -17.62 -14.16
C ALA A 357 -2.11 -17.33 -15.51
N PRO A 358 -2.61 -17.88 -16.63
CA PRO A 358 -2.31 -17.32 -17.94
C PRO A 358 -3.01 -15.97 -18.09
N ILE A 359 -2.34 -15.03 -18.75
CA ILE A 359 -2.84 -13.67 -18.94
C ILE A 359 -2.93 -13.28 -20.40
N THR A 360 -3.82 -12.33 -20.68
CA THR A 360 -3.88 -11.59 -21.94
C THR A 360 -3.77 -10.10 -21.64
N ASP A 361 -2.81 -9.44 -22.28
CA ASP A 361 -2.50 -8.03 -22.09
C ASP A 361 -2.01 -7.40 -23.40
N SER A 362 -2.90 -7.38 -24.38
CA SER A 362 -2.63 -6.80 -25.70
C SER A 362 -2.25 -5.32 -25.61
N GLU A 363 -2.83 -4.57 -24.67
CA GLU A 363 -2.50 -3.15 -24.41
C GLU A 363 -1.02 -3.02 -24.03
N TYR A 364 -0.55 -3.82 -23.08
CA TYR A 364 0.87 -3.81 -22.71
C TYR A 364 1.78 -4.25 -23.86
N VAL A 365 1.41 -5.31 -24.59
CA VAL A 365 2.18 -5.82 -25.73
C VAL A 365 2.30 -4.74 -26.82
N ASP A 366 1.21 -4.05 -27.15
CA ASP A 366 1.22 -3.00 -28.16
C ASP A 366 2.13 -1.83 -27.77
N GLU A 367 2.01 -1.36 -26.52
CA GLU A 367 2.74 -0.19 -26.02
C GLU A 367 4.21 -0.46 -25.70
N ASN A 368 4.57 -1.66 -25.27
CA ASN A 368 5.91 -1.96 -24.71
C ASN A 368 6.70 -2.96 -25.54
N ILE A 369 6.05 -3.77 -26.38
CA ILE A 369 6.71 -4.75 -27.26
C ILE A 369 6.65 -4.28 -28.72
N LEU A 370 5.44 -4.08 -29.26
CA LEU A 370 5.27 -3.71 -30.68
C LEU A 370 5.74 -2.28 -30.97
N PHE A 371 5.72 -1.38 -29.99
CA PHE A 371 6.28 -0.03 -30.10
C PHE A 371 7.69 -0.03 -30.72
N TRP A 372 8.55 -0.95 -30.29
CA TRP A 372 9.95 -1.03 -30.74
C TRP A 372 10.10 -1.44 -32.20
N GLN A 373 9.09 -2.05 -32.81
CA GLN A 373 9.13 -2.45 -34.22
C GLN A 373 9.04 -1.24 -35.17
N SER A 374 8.45 -0.12 -34.72
CA SER A 374 8.32 1.09 -35.53
C SER A 374 8.26 2.36 -34.68
N VAL A 375 9.41 2.77 -34.16
CA VAL A 375 9.57 4.01 -33.40
C VAL A 375 9.81 5.16 -34.40
N TYR A 376 8.77 5.96 -34.66
CA TYR A 376 8.79 7.03 -35.68
C TYR A 376 9.22 6.55 -37.08
N GLY A 377 8.85 5.32 -37.45
CA GLY A 377 9.20 4.69 -38.73
C GLY A 377 10.56 3.99 -38.75
N PHE A 378 11.28 3.94 -37.63
CA PHE A 378 12.54 3.21 -37.48
C PHE A 378 12.33 1.90 -36.71
N ASP A 379 12.94 0.82 -37.18
CA ASP A 379 13.00 -0.44 -36.44
C ASP A 379 14.03 -0.33 -35.31
N MET A 380 13.54 -0.47 -34.07
CA MET A 380 14.33 -0.46 -32.83
C MET A 380 14.18 -1.77 -32.07
N SER A 381 13.88 -2.89 -32.75
CA SER A 381 13.69 -4.21 -32.12
C SER A 381 14.91 -4.70 -31.32
N ALA A 382 16.09 -4.13 -31.53
CA ALA A 382 17.27 -4.37 -30.70
C ALA A 382 17.04 -4.01 -29.20
N MET A 383 16.11 -3.11 -28.91
CA MET A 383 15.74 -2.72 -27.55
C MET A 383 14.87 -3.78 -26.84
N LEU A 384 14.38 -4.79 -27.57
CA LEU A 384 13.65 -5.93 -27.00
C LEU A 384 14.59 -7.02 -26.43
N GLU A 385 15.91 -6.79 -26.46
CA GLU A 385 16.87 -7.73 -25.88
C GLU A 385 16.51 -8.02 -24.41
N LYS A 386 16.28 -9.30 -24.09
CA LYS A 386 15.92 -9.82 -22.75
C LYS A 386 14.58 -9.37 -22.18
N ILE A 387 13.70 -8.73 -22.97
CA ILE A 387 12.39 -8.27 -22.45
C ILE A 387 11.48 -9.43 -21.98
N HIS A 388 11.72 -10.65 -22.46
CA HIS A 388 11.01 -11.87 -22.06
C HIS A 388 11.77 -12.68 -20.99
N ASP A 389 12.93 -12.21 -20.53
CA ASP A 389 13.77 -12.93 -19.58
C ASP A 389 13.50 -12.49 -18.13
N ASP A 390 12.94 -11.30 -17.92
CA ASP A 390 12.72 -10.74 -16.58
C ASP A 390 11.26 -10.86 -16.12
N VAL A 391 11.07 -10.99 -14.82
CA VAL A 391 9.73 -10.89 -14.22
C VAL A 391 9.38 -9.41 -14.04
N LEU A 392 8.28 -9.00 -14.66
CA LEU A 392 7.76 -7.64 -14.56
C LEU A 392 6.90 -7.51 -13.30
N VAL A 393 7.36 -6.76 -12.31
CA VAL A 393 6.52 -6.39 -11.15
C VAL A 393 5.59 -5.25 -11.58
N ARG A 394 4.30 -5.58 -11.70
CA ARG A 394 3.28 -4.62 -12.11
C ARG A 394 1.91 -4.95 -11.55
N GLN A 395 1.07 -3.92 -11.41
CA GLN A 395 -0.34 -4.11 -11.14
C GLN A 395 -1.01 -4.69 -12.39
N LEU A 396 -1.74 -5.79 -12.19
CA LEU A 396 -2.52 -6.46 -13.22
C LEU A 396 -4.00 -6.18 -12.98
N LYS A 397 -4.78 -5.92 -14.03
CA LYS A 397 -6.23 -5.72 -13.91
C LYS A 397 -6.94 -7.09 -13.96
N PRO A 398 -8.08 -7.28 -13.26
CA PRO A 398 -8.84 -8.54 -13.28
C PRO A 398 -9.14 -9.07 -14.69
N GLU A 399 -9.42 -8.18 -15.64
CA GLU A 399 -9.73 -8.50 -17.03
C GLU A 399 -8.57 -9.12 -17.82
N ASN A 400 -7.33 -8.90 -17.38
CA ASN A 400 -6.14 -9.50 -17.99
C ASN A 400 -5.98 -10.98 -17.59
N VAL A 401 -6.61 -11.41 -16.50
CA VAL A 401 -6.53 -12.80 -16.03
C VAL A 401 -7.55 -13.66 -16.75
N ILE A 402 -7.09 -14.76 -17.36
CA ILE A 402 -7.96 -15.69 -18.06
C ILE A 402 -8.66 -16.62 -17.06
N GLU A 403 -7.88 -17.32 -16.23
CA GLU A 403 -8.34 -18.19 -15.14
C GLU A 403 -7.18 -18.42 -14.16
N THR A 404 -7.45 -18.77 -12.89
CA THR A 404 -6.42 -18.94 -11.86
C THR A 404 -6.50 -20.28 -11.14
N THR A 405 -5.34 -20.75 -10.66
CA THR A 405 -5.26 -21.84 -9.68
C THR A 405 -4.21 -21.53 -8.62
N THR A 406 -4.45 -22.00 -7.40
CA THR A 406 -3.40 -22.11 -6.37
C THR A 406 -2.50 -23.29 -6.71
N PHE A 407 -1.19 -23.09 -6.71
CA PHE A 407 -0.23 -24.17 -7.00
C PHE A 407 0.65 -24.51 -5.79
N PHE A 408 0.73 -23.63 -4.79
CA PHE A 408 1.49 -23.92 -3.58
C PHE A 408 0.92 -23.22 -2.35
N GLU A 409 0.85 -23.95 -1.24
CA GLU A 409 0.47 -23.45 0.09
C GLU A 409 1.70 -23.55 1.00
N LEU A 410 2.03 -22.46 1.71
CA LEU A 410 3.18 -22.35 2.59
C LEU A 410 2.71 -22.26 4.05
N PRO A 411 2.64 -23.39 4.78
CA PRO A 411 2.30 -23.39 6.21
C PRO A 411 3.51 -22.94 7.05
N LEU A 412 3.49 -21.71 7.56
CA LEU A 412 4.67 -21.07 8.17
C LEU A 412 5.07 -21.70 9.50
N HIS A 413 4.16 -22.44 10.15
CA HIS A 413 4.46 -23.19 11.38
C HIS A 413 5.31 -24.44 11.17
N SER A 414 5.37 -24.98 9.94
CA SER A 414 5.99 -26.29 9.67
C SER A 414 6.91 -26.34 8.45
N ILE A 415 6.78 -25.43 7.49
CA ILE A 415 7.59 -25.44 6.27
C ILE A 415 9.08 -25.32 6.60
N SER A 416 9.93 -26.08 5.91
CA SER A 416 11.38 -26.03 6.06
C SER A 416 12.06 -25.19 4.98
N SER A 417 13.27 -24.68 5.25
CA SER A 417 14.02 -23.88 4.27
C SER A 417 14.35 -24.65 2.98
N SER A 418 14.43 -25.98 3.04
CA SER A 418 14.62 -26.84 1.86
C SER A 418 13.38 -26.95 0.97
N GLU A 419 12.20 -26.58 1.47
CA GLU A 419 10.96 -26.57 0.68
C GLU A 419 10.72 -25.24 -0.04
N LEU A 420 11.63 -24.27 0.10
CA LEU A 420 11.57 -22.96 -0.56
C LEU A 420 12.16 -22.97 -1.97
N GLU A 421 12.86 -24.03 -2.34
CA GLU A 421 13.21 -24.38 -3.72
C GLU A 421 12.37 -25.59 -4.10
N PHE A 422 11.49 -25.44 -5.08
CA PHE A 422 10.46 -26.42 -5.34
C PHE A 422 10.07 -26.47 -6.81
N THR A 423 9.48 -27.60 -7.20
CA THR A 423 8.71 -27.74 -8.44
C THR A 423 7.31 -28.20 -8.06
N LYS A 424 6.27 -27.43 -8.41
CA LYS A 424 4.87 -27.74 -8.08
C LYS A 424 4.04 -27.80 -9.35
N GLN A 425 3.12 -28.75 -9.40
CA GLN A 425 2.21 -28.90 -10.52
C GLN A 425 1.06 -27.91 -10.42
N PHE A 426 0.58 -27.44 -11.56
CA PHE A 426 -0.65 -26.68 -11.68
C PHE A 426 -1.51 -27.21 -12.82
N THR A 427 -2.81 -26.95 -12.74
CA THR A 427 -3.76 -27.20 -13.82
C THR A 427 -4.73 -26.05 -13.85
N VAL A 428 -4.87 -25.42 -15.02
CA VAL A 428 -5.80 -24.33 -15.26
C VAL A 428 -6.62 -24.67 -16.50
N ALA A 429 -7.94 -24.52 -16.42
CA ALA A 429 -8.83 -24.84 -17.52
C ALA A 429 -9.90 -23.77 -17.64
N TRP A 430 -10.20 -23.37 -18.87
CA TRP A 430 -11.18 -22.34 -19.16
C TRP A 430 -11.95 -22.64 -20.44
N ASP A 431 -13.18 -22.13 -20.51
CA ASP A 431 -14.07 -22.29 -21.67
C ASP A 431 -14.18 -21.02 -22.53
N LYS A 432 -13.58 -19.92 -22.07
CA LYS A 432 -13.65 -18.60 -22.71
C LYS A 432 -12.75 -18.56 -23.95
N GLU A 433 -13.28 -18.05 -25.06
CA GLU A 433 -12.47 -17.70 -26.22
C GLU A 433 -11.57 -16.50 -25.88
N VAL A 434 -10.26 -16.65 -26.14
CA VAL A 434 -9.24 -15.63 -25.93
C VAL A 434 -8.45 -15.42 -27.22
N GLU A 435 -8.04 -14.18 -27.48
CA GLU A 435 -7.32 -13.83 -28.72
C GLU A 435 -5.86 -14.29 -28.69
N SER A 436 -5.23 -14.13 -27.52
CA SER A 436 -3.87 -14.55 -27.22
C SER A 436 -3.72 -14.93 -25.75
N VAL A 437 -2.65 -15.66 -25.45
CA VAL A 437 -2.08 -15.77 -24.11
C VAL A 437 -0.71 -15.12 -24.22
N ASP A 438 -0.50 -14.00 -23.56
CA ASP A 438 0.70 -13.16 -23.72
C ASP A 438 1.74 -13.44 -22.63
N GLY A 439 1.33 -14.13 -21.55
CA GLY A 439 2.20 -14.42 -20.44
C GLY A 439 1.56 -15.25 -19.34
N TRP A 440 2.30 -15.36 -18.23
CA TRP A 440 1.85 -15.87 -16.95
C TRP A 440 1.88 -14.76 -15.91
N ALA A 441 0.99 -14.83 -14.92
CA ALA A 441 1.05 -14.02 -13.72
C ALA A 441 1.13 -14.89 -12.48
N ILE A 442 1.94 -14.47 -11.51
CA ILE A 442 2.01 -15.03 -10.17
C ILE A 442 1.75 -13.92 -9.14
N TRP A 443 0.94 -14.24 -8.14
CA TRP A 443 0.71 -13.42 -6.96
C TRP A 443 0.52 -14.31 -5.73
N PHE A 444 0.36 -13.71 -4.56
CA PHE A 444 0.14 -14.44 -3.33
C PHE A 444 -0.99 -13.87 -2.48
N ASP A 445 -1.56 -14.76 -1.66
CA ASP A 445 -2.45 -14.40 -0.57
C ASP A 445 -1.75 -14.68 0.76
N THR A 446 -2.08 -13.89 1.78
CA THR A 446 -1.52 -14.02 3.14
C THR A 446 -2.65 -14.19 4.14
N PHE A 447 -2.54 -15.18 5.03
CA PHE A 447 -3.56 -15.51 6.03
C PHE A 447 -3.00 -15.47 7.46
N PHE A 448 -3.73 -14.80 8.32
CA PHE A 448 -3.46 -14.63 9.74
C PHE A 448 -4.51 -15.43 10.53
N LEU A 449 -4.21 -16.71 10.77
CA LEU A 449 -5.08 -17.60 11.56
C LEU A 449 -4.76 -17.46 13.05
N ARG A 450 -5.73 -17.76 13.92
CA ARG A 450 -5.61 -17.53 15.37
C ARG A 450 -4.88 -18.64 16.12
N SER A 451 -4.64 -19.77 15.46
CA SER A 451 -4.00 -20.94 16.06
C SER A 451 -3.15 -21.69 15.04
N ARG A 452 -2.10 -22.35 15.55
CA ARG A 452 -1.24 -23.26 14.80
C ARG A 452 -2.00 -24.40 14.12
N ASP A 453 -3.07 -24.88 14.76
CA ASP A 453 -3.83 -26.05 14.31
C ASP A 453 -5.01 -25.69 13.40
N GLU A 454 -5.26 -24.40 13.17
CA GLU A 454 -6.31 -23.97 12.25
C GLU A 454 -5.94 -24.31 10.81
N GLN A 455 -6.89 -24.90 10.09
CA GLN A 455 -6.69 -25.24 8.68
C GLN A 455 -6.90 -24.02 7.80
N LEU A 456 -6.05 -23.90 6.78
CA LEU A 456 -6.19 -22.88 5.75
C LEU A 456 -7.59 -22.98 5.10
N PRO A 457 -8.32 -21.86 4.98
CA PRO A 457 -9.62 -21.86 4.32
C PRO A 457 -9.45 -22.16 2.82
N LYS A 458 -10.35 -22.96 2.25
CA LYS A 458 -10.37 -23.27 0.81
C LYS A 458 -11.06 -22.20 -0.03
N VAL A 459 -10.89 -20.93 0.34
CA VAL A 459 -11.41 -19.77 -0.38
C VAL A 459 -10.29 -18.75 -0.56
N PRO A 460 -10.30 -17.96 -1.65
CA PRO A 460 -9.35 -16.86 -1.82
C PRO A 460 -9.42 -15.87 -0.65
N ALA A 461 -8.30 -15.22 -0.32
CA ALA A 461 -8.24 -14.28 0.80
C ALA A 461 -9.30 -13.17 0.68
N SER A 462 -9.56 -12.69 -0.54
CA SER A 462 -10.57 -11.65 -0.82
C SER A 462 -12.01 -12.03 -0.45
N LYS A 463 -12.29 -13.33 -0.29
CA LYS A 463 -13.63 -13.85 0.05
C LYS A 463 -13.70 -14.45 1.46
N TRP A 464 -12.60 -14.43 2.21
CA TRP A 464 -12.57 -15.02 3.52
C TRP A 464 -13.16 -14.08 4.58
N SER A 465 -13.96 -14.63 5.49
CA SER A 465 -14.67 -13.91 6.56
C SER A 465 -14.58 -14.64 7.91
N GLY A 466 -13.45 -15.31 8.15
CA GLY A 466 -13.18 -16.00 9.42
C GLY A 466 -12.83 -15.04 10.56
N ARG A 467 -12.50 -15.61 11.74
CA ARG A 467 -12.04 -14.83 12.91
C ARG A 467 -10.60 -14.31 12.80
N GLY A 468 -9.91 -14.59 11.70
CA GLY A 468 -8.59 -14.05 11.42
C GLY A 468 -8.66 -13.00 10.31
N VAL A 469 -7.50 -12.61 9.80
CA VAL A 469 -7.38 -11.60 8.74
C VAL A 469 -6.66 -12.18 7.53
N ALA A 470 -7.05 -11.82 6.31
CA ALA A 470 -6.30 -12.18 5.13
C ALA A 470 -6.32 -11.06 4.10
N PHE A 471 -5.30 -11.01 3.27
CA PHE A 471 -5.24 -10.12 2.12
C PHE A 471 -4.65 -10.84 0.90
N THR A 472 -4.89 -10.28 -0.28
CA THR A 472 -4.36 -10.76 -1.56
C THR A 472 -3.53 -9.65 -2.19
N THR A 473 -2.44 -10.02 -2.88
CA THR A 473 -1.74 -9.14 -3.82
C THR A 473 -2.21 -9.32 -5.26
N GLY A 474 -3.20 -10.20 -5.46
CA GLY A 474 -3.74 -10.52 -6.76
C GLY A 474 -4.64 -9.42 -7.34
N PRO A 475 -5.04 -9.57 -8.61
CA PRO A 475 -5.68 -8.51 -9.40
C PRO A 475 -7.04 -8.04 -8.86
N TRP A 476 -7.74 -8.88 -8.11
CA TRP A 476 -9.04 -8.55 -7.51
C TRP A 476 -8.94 -7.80 -6.17
N GLY A 477 -7.74 -7.70 -5.60
CA GLY A 477 -7.48 -6.95 -4.37
C GLY A 477 -7.23 -5.47 -4.62
N LYS A 478 -7.21 -4.68 -3.54
CA LYS A 478 -6.64 -3.33 -3.58
C LYS A 478 -5.13 -3.44 -3.82
N GLN A 479 -4.58 -2.49 -4.59
CA GLN A 479 -3.16 -2.47 -4.92
C GLN A 479 -2.28 -2.48 -3.65
N THR A 480 -1.31 -3.39 -3.64
CA THR A 480 -0.23 -3.47 -2.66
C THR A 480 1.09 -3.07 -3.33
N HIS A 481 2.12 -2.79 -2.55
CA HIS A 481 3.44 -2.46 -3.10
C HIS A 481 4.10 -3.68 -3.79
N TRP A 482 3.75 -4.91 -3.42
CA TRP A 482 4.24 -6.13 -4.08
C TRP A 482 3.69 -6.34 -5.48
N GLN A 483 2.48 -5.86 -5.73
CA GLN A 483 1.78 -6.05 -7.01
C GLN A 483 1.74 -7.54 -7.42
N SER A 484 1.82 -7.83 -8.73
CA SER A 484 1.92 -9.18 -9.28
C SER A 484 3.18 -9.32 -10.13
N GLY A 485 3.75 -10.53 -10.18
CA GLY A 485 4.83 -10.85 -11.10
C GLY A 485 4.28 -11.31 -12.44
N VAL A 486 4.57 -10.56 -13.50
CA VAL A 486 4.14 -10.81 -14.88
C VAL A 486 5.31 -11.33 -15.70
N MET A 487 5.11 -12.45 -16.38
CA MET A 487 6.12 -13.21 -17.10
C MET A 487 5.67 -13.39 -18.55
N LEU A 488 6.18 -12.54 -19.45
CA LEU A 488 5.80 -12.58 -20.86
C LEU A 488 6.41 -13.79 -21.56
N ILE A 489 5.60 -14.52 -22.33
CA ILE A 489 6.10 -15.65 -23.11
C ILE A 489 6.76 -15.17 -24.40
N ASP A 490 7.85 -15.81 -24.79
CA ASP A 490 8.52 -15.49 -26.05
C ASP A 490 7.80 -16.07 -27.28
N ASP A 491 8.23 -15.66 -28.47
CA ASP A 491 7.67 -16.12 -29.75
C ASP A 491 7.74 -17.64 -29.97
N LYS A 492 8.68 -18.33 -29.30
CA LYS A 492 8.86 -19.79 -29.42
C LYS A 492 7.88 -20.53 -28.53
N ASN A 493 7.43 -19.89 -27.45
CA ASN A 493 6.54 -20.43 -26.45
C ASN A 493 5.09 -19.96 -26.59
N GLN A 494 4.75 -19.22 -27.65
CA GLN A 494 3.36 -18.83 -27.90
C GLN A 494 2.41 -20.03 -27.97
N PHE A 495 1.25 -19.84 -27.36
CA PHE A 495 0.18 -20.81 -27.34
C PHE A 495 -0.34 -21.13 -28.76
N PRO A 496 -0.71 -22.39 -29.03
CA PRO A 496 -1.23 -22.80 -30.32
C PRO A 496 -2.59 -22.15 -30.61
N LYS A 497 -2.75 -21.62 -31.82
CA LYS A 497 -4.02 -21.06 -32.30
C LYS A 497 -4.80 -22.13 -33.10
N PRO A 498 -6.14 -22.16 -33.03
CA PRO A 498 -7.02 -21.20 -32.36
C PRO A 498 -7.25 -21.51 -30.87
N LEU A 499 -7.34 -20.47 -30.04
CA LEU A 499 -7.65 -20.56 -28.60
C LEU A 499 -9.16 -20.50 -28.35
N LYS A 500 -9.88 -21.50 -28.83
CA LYS A 500 -11.35 -21.58 -28.77
C LYS A 500 -11.83 -22.87 -28.12
N GLY A 501 -12.94 -22.79 -27.40
CA GLY A 501 -13.55 -23.92 -26.71
C GLY A 501 -12.89 -24.22 -25.37
N HIS A 502 -13.12 -25.42 -24.86
CA HIS A 502 -12.50 -25.87 -23.61
C HIS A 502 -10.99 -26.09 -23.80
N LEU A 503 -10.19 -25.29 -23.11
CA LEU A 503 -8.74 -25.43 -23.06
C LEU A 503 -8.34 -25.82 -21.64
N GLU A 504 -7.49 -26.84 -21.53
CA GLU A 504 -6.89 -27.26 -20.28
C GLU A 504 -5.37 -27.21 -20.44
N VAL A 505 -4.71 -26.53 -19.51
CA VAL A 505 -3.25 -26.40 -19.47
C VAL A 505 -2.74 -27.04 -18.20
N LYS A 506 -1.79 -27.95 -18.36
CA LYS A 506 -1.11 -28.62 -17.25
C LYS A 506 0.36 -28.28 -17.28
N GLY A 507 0.96 -28.09 -16.12
CA GLY A 507 2.34 -27.69 -16.07
C GLY A 507 2.95 -27.76 -14.69
N THR A 508 4.16 -27.25 -14.60
CA THR A 508 4.91 -27.08 -13.37
C THR A 508 5.45 -25.67 -13.25
N VAL A 509 5.40 -25.12 -12.04
CA VAL A 509 6.13 -23.92 -11.64
C VAL A 509 7.31 -24.34 -10.78
N GLU A 510 8.50 -23.89 -11.13
CA GLU A 510 9.72 -24.14 -10.39
C GLU A 510 10.31 -22.82 -9.87
N TYR A 511 10.64 -22.78 -8.58
CA TYR A 511 11.35 -21.68 -7.94
C TYR A 511 12.76 -22.16 -7.58
N ARG A 512 13.78 -21.48 -8.10
CA ARG A 512 15.19 -21.76 -7.81
C ARG A 512 15.91 -20.53 -7.30
N LYS A 513 16.83 -20.74 -6.36
CA LYS A 513 17.81 -19.72 -6.01
C LYS A 513 18.93 -19.72 -7.02
N ARG A 514 19.43 -18.55 -7.36
CA ARG A 514 20.54 -18.44 -8.29
C ARG A 514 21.86 -18.76 -7.60
N GLU A 515 22.69 -19.59 -8.24
CA GLU A 515 24.01 -19.87 -7.72
C GLU A 515 24.85 -18.57 -7.67
N GLY A 516 25.36 -18.25 -6.48
CA GLY A 516 26.13 -17.03 -6.25
C GLY A 516 25.29 -15.76 -6.08
N ASP A 517 23.96 -15.85 -6.08
CA ASP A 517 23.05 -14.80 -5.61
C ASP A 517 21.90 -15.39 -4.78
N ALA A 518 22.06 -15.35 -3.46
CA ALA A 518 21.07 -15.92 -2.54
C ALA A 518 19.76 -15.11 -2.47
N ARG A 519 19.73 -13.87 -3.00
CA ARG A 519 18.58 -12.96 -2.96
C ARG A 519 17.79 -12.96 -4.28
N ALA A 520 18.45 -13.31 -5.39
CA ALA A 520 17.81 -13.49 -6.69
C ALA A 520 16.89 -14.72 -6.72
N LEU A 521 15.88 -14.66 -7.59
CA LEU A 521 14.91 -15.73 -7.78
C LEU A 521 14.74 -16.02 -9.27
N ASP A 522 14.96 -17.28 -9.65
CA ASP A 522 14.67 -17.78 -10.99
C ASP A 522 13.34 -18.54 -10.94
N ILE A 523 12.39 -18.14 -11.79
CA ILE A 523 11.07 -18.77 -11.90
C ILE A 523 10.98 -19.44 -13.26
N GLU A 524 10.80 -20.75 -13.29
CA GLU A 524 10.59 -21.51 -14.53
C GLU A 524 9.17 -22.06 -14.58
N ILE A 525 8.50 -21.86 -15.71
CA ILE A 525 7.17 -22.44 -15.97
C ILE A 525 7.31 -23.35 -17.17
N ALA A 526 6.92 -24.61 -16.98
CA ALA A 526 6.77 -25.59 -18.05
C ALA A 526 5.30 -25.99 -18.18
N TRP A 527 4.77 -26.04 -19.39
CA TRP A 527 3.35 -26.32 -19.61
C TRP A 527 3.07 -27.08 -20.90
N GLU A 528 1.92 -27.73 -20.92
CA GLU A 528 1.37 -28.50 -22.02
C GLU A 528 -0.11 -28.15 -22.17
N VAL A 529 -0.55 -27.94 -23.40
CA VAL A 529 -1.95 -27.67 -23.73
C VAL A 529 -2.64 -28.98 -24.11
N ALA A 530 -3.71 -29.33 -23.41
CA ALA A 530 -4.45 -30.56 -23.64
C ALA A 530 -4.97 -30.63 -25.09
N GLY A 531 -4.75 -31.76 -25.76
CA GLY A 531 -5.06 -31.96 -27.18
C GLY A 531 -3.87 -31.75 -28.12
N GLU A 532 -2.80 -31.09 -27.67
CA GLU A 532 -1.53 -30.98 -28.40
C GLU A 532 -0.47 -31.92 -27.81
N SER A 533 -0.69 -33.23 -27.96
CA SER A 533 0.09 -34.32 -27.34
C SER A 533 1.61 -34.38 -27.67
N SER A 534 2.18 -33.40 -28.38
CA SER A 534 3.58 -33.41 -28.81
C SER A 534 4.38 -32.14 -28.51
N ARG A 535 3.78 -31.08 -27.96
CA ARG A 535 4.50 -29.81 -27.71
C ARG A 535 4.47 -29.45 -26.24
N GLN A 536 5.64 -29.57 -25.62
CA GLN A 536 5.91 -29.08 -24.27
C GLN A 536 6.59 -27.72 -24.39
N PHE A 537 6.07 -26.74 -23.66
CA PHE A 537 6.61 -25.40 -23.58
C PHE A 537 7.34 -25.23 -22.26
N LYS A 538 8.39 -24.40 -22.27
CA LYS A 538 9.20 -24.14 -21.08
C LYS A 538 9.98 -22.84 -21.27
N GLN A 539 9.86 -21.96 -20.28
CA GLN A 539 10.60 -20.69 -20.23
C GLN A 539 10.94 -20.34 -18.78
N THR A 540 12.04 -19.62 -18.61
CA THR A 540 12.56 -19.19 -17.31
C THR A 540 12.63 -17.68 -17.30
N TRP A 541 12.16 -17.08 -16.21
CA TRP A 541 12.24 -15.66 -15.93
C TRP A 541 13.06 -15.40 -14.68
N PHE A 542 13.58 -14.18 -14.56
CA PHE A 542 14.54 -13.79 -13.55
C PHE A 542 14.06 -12.57 -12.76
N LEU A 543 14.25 -12.63 -11.44
CA LEU A 543 14.19 -11.49 -10.52
C LEU A 543 15.60 -11.32 -9.92
N GLN A 544 16.20 -10.15 -10.08
CA GLN A 544 17.62 -9.88 -9.77
C GLN A 544 17.81 -8.68 -8.85
#